data_AF-A0A7X0SID3-F1
#
_entry.id   AF-A0A7X0SID3-F1
#
_cell.length_a   1.000
_cell.length_b   1.000
_cell.length_c   1.000
_cell.angle_alpha   90.00
_cell.angle_beta   90.00
_cell.angle_gamma   90.00
#
_symmetry.space_group_name_H-M   'P 1'
#
loop_
_entity.id
_entity.type
_entity.pdbx_description
1 polymer ?
#
loop_
_entity_poly.entity_id
_entity_poly.type
_entity_poly.pdbx_seq_one_letter_code
_entity_poly.pdbx_strand_id
1 'polypeptide(L)'
;MSIRDIDLANLSNLSYLDIPPKLEWKFKKSGEISMKDFADHYLRPDIMKDEFDLSNIQDQAKIAALKECQTGAYKDFKIVDYQNNNGGDGFVGFAIETTPGNVIISSRGSEAPDLEKPDLDTKMEDWTDNLKTTIMQETNQQKEAKEFINRVGLMERDGEKYK
;
A
#
# COMPACT_ATOMS: atom_id res chain seq x y z
N MET A 1 -14.87 -1.92 -14.79
CA MET A 1 -14.18 -3.17 -14.41
C MET A 1 -14.49 -3.41 -12.93
N SER A 2 -14.93 -4.60 -12.52
CA SER A 2 -15.17 -4.88 -11.10
C SER A 2 -13.86 -5.31 -10.45
N ILE A 3 -13.44 -4.61 -9.39
CA ILE A 3 -12.28 -5.02 -8.58
C ILE A 3 -12.69 -6.26 -7.79
N ARG A 4 -11.84 -7.30 -7.78
CA ARG A 4 -12.07 -8.52 -7.00
C ARG A 4 -11.28 -8.44 -5.69
N ASP A 5 -11.68 -9.21 -4.68
CA ASP A 5 -10.97 -9.26 -3.38
C ASP A 5 -9.49 -9.65 -3.54
N ILE A 6 -9.19 -10.53 -4.50
CA ILE A 6 -7.81 -10.90 -4.83
C ILE A 6 -6.99 -9.72 -5.37
N ASP A 7 -7.64 -8.78 -6.07
CA ASP A 7 -6.98 -7.58 -6.59
C ASP A 7 -6.66 -6.61 -5.43
N LEU A 8 -7.55 -6.50 -4.45
CA LEU A 8 -7.31 -5.73 -3.23
C LEU A 8 -6.17 -6.31 -2.39
N ALA A 9 -6.14 -7.64 -2.24
CA ALA A 9 -5.05 -8.33 -1.53
C ALA A 9 -3.69 -8.17 -2.24
N ASN A 10 -3.68 -8.14 -3.59
CA ASN A 10 -2.45 -7.88 -4.33
C ASN A 10 -1.96 -6.44 -4.15
N LEU A 11 -2.88 -5.47 -4.21
CA LEU A 11 -2.54 -4.05 -4.04
C LEU A 11 -2.18 -3.69 -2.59
N SER A 12 -2.63 -4.46 -1.60
CA SER A 12 -2.19 -4.30 -0.20
C SER A 12 -0.71 -4.63 0.00
N ASN A 13 -0.18 -5.61 -0.75
CA ASN A 13 1.25 -5.95 -0.69
C ASN A 13 2.15 -4.78 -1.09
N LEU A 14 1.66 -3.86 -1.93
CA LEU A 14 2.43 -2.69 -2.37
C LEU A 14 2.58 -1.66 -1.26
N SER A 15 1.71 -1.65 -0.25
CA SER A 15 1.82 -0.76 0.91
C SER A 15 2.98 -1.09 1.85
N TYR A 16 3.70 -2.18 1.59
CA TYR A 16 4.96 -2.52 2.27
C TYR A 16 6.20 -2.02 1.53
N LEU A 17 6.02 -1.21 0.49
CA LEU A 17 7.08 -0.59 -0.29
C LEU A 17 6.90 0.92 -0.27
N ASP A 18 7.98 1.64 -0.03
CA ASP A 18 7.97 3.09 -0.03
C ASP A 18 8.07 3.63 -1.48
N ILE A 19 7.58 4.84 -1.76
CA ILE A 19 7.92 5.49 -3.02
C ILE A 19 9.42 5.85 -2.97
N PRO A 20 10.25 5.37 -3.90
CA PRO A 20 11.68 5.66 -3.87
C PRO A 20 11.93 7.15 -4.17
N PRO A 21 13.01 7.76 -3.65
CA PRO A 21 13.23 9.22 -3.72
C PRO A 21 13.13 9.82 -5.12
N LYS A 22 13.58 9.08 -6.14
CA LYS A 22 13.48 9.49 -7.54
C LYS A 22 12.02 9.64 -8.01
N LEU A 23 11.15 8.73 -7.59
CA LEU A 23 9.73 8.77 -7.92
C LEU A 23 8.96 9.73 -7.02
N GLU A 24 9.38 9.95 -5.77
CA GLU A 24 8.77 10.97 -4.91
C GLU A 24 8.89 12.37 -5.51
N TRP A 25 10.06 12.70 -6.07
CA TRP A 25 10.26 13.97 -6.74
C TRP A 25 9.34 14.12 -7.97
N LYS A 26 9.15 13.03 -8.72
CA LYS A 26 8.20 12.99 -9.84
C LYS A 26 6.78 13.23 -9.33
N PHE A 27 6.37 12.49 -8.30
CA PHE A 27 5.07 12.61 -7.65
C PHE A 27 4.79 14.04 -7.17
N LYS A 28 5.73 14.69 -6.48
CA LYS A 28 5.62 16.09 -6.03
C LYS A 28 5.44 17.09 -7.18
N LYS A 29 5.86 16.74 -8.41
CA LYS A 29 5.73 17.60 -9.59
C LYS A 29 4.46 17.36 -10.40
N SER A 30 4.07 16.10 -10.59
CA SER A 30 2.91 15.72 -11.42
C SER A 30 1.63 15.49 -10.62
N GLY A 31 1.72 15.30 -9.30
CA GLY A 31 0.62 14.84 -8.45
C GLY A 31 0.26 13.36 -8.65
N GLU A 32 0.95 12.66 -9.56
CA GLU A 32 0.70 11.25 -9.84
C GLU A 32 1.96 10.52 -10.31
N ILE A 33 2.03 9.21 -10.03
CA ILE A 33 2.98 8.28 -10.65
C ILE A 33 2.23 7.07 -11.19
N SER A 34 2.67 6.54 -12.33
CA SER A 34 2.08 5.30 -12.85
C SER A 34 2.51 4.10 -12.00
N MET A 35 1.63 3.12 -11.83
CA MET A 35 1.98 1.85 -11.20
C MET A 35 3.10 1.13 -11.95
N LYS A 36 3.17 1.33 -13.28
CA LYS A 36 4.27 0.83 -14.11
C LYS A 36 5.61 1.46 -13.73
N ASP A 37 5.71 2.79 -13.57
CA ASP A 37 6.96 3.43 -13.17
C ASP A 37 7.42 2.96 -11.78
N PHE A 38 6.45 2.77 -10.87
CA PHE A 38 6.70 2.23 -9.53
C PHE A 38 7.25 0.80 -9.60
N ALA A 39 6.61 -0.06 -10.38
CA ALA A 39 7.05 -1.44 -10.59
C ALA A 39 8.40 -1.53 -11.31
N ASP A 40 8.61 -0.72 -12.35
CA ASP A 40 9.84 -0.66 -13.11
C ASP A 40 11.03 -0.26 -12.23
N HIS A 41 10.82 0.50 -11.14
CA HIS A 41 11.89 0.81 -10.20
C HIS A 41 12.33 -0.42 -9.39
N TYR A 42 11.37 -1.12 -8.78
CA TYR A 42 11.62 -2.23 -7.86
C TYR A 42 12.02 -3.52 -8.57
N LEU A 43 11.55 -3.72 -9.80
CA LEU A 43 11.91 -4.88 -10.61
C LEU A 43 13.23 -4.72 -11.36
N ARG A 44 13.99 -3.64 -11.13
CA ARG A 44 15.34 -3.51 -11.69
C ARG A 44 16.27 -4.54 -11.02
N PRO A 45 17.13 -5.25 -11.77
CA PRO A 45 17.95 -6.32 -11.21
C PRO A 45 18.88 -5.90 -10.06
N ASP A 46 19.30 -4.64 -10.01
CA ASP A 46 20.10 -4.07 -8.92
C ASP A 46 19.27 -3.88 -7.64
N ILE A 47 18.09 -3.27 -7.75
CA ILE A 47 17.19 -3.06 -6.60
C ILE A 47 16.59 -4.37 -6.11
N MET A 48 16.20 -5.24 -7.03
CA MET A 48 15.46 -6.46 -6.71
C MET A 48 16.27 -7.41 -5.81
N LYS A 49 17.60 -7.39 -5.93
CA LYS A 49 18.50 -8.22 -5.12
C LYS A 49 18.69 -7.69 -3.70
N ASP A 50 18.56 -6.38 -3.53
CA ASP A 50 18.82 -5.70 -2.26
C ASP A 50 17.53 -5.57 -1.43
N GLU A 51 16.37 -5.41 -2.10
CA GLU A 51 15.08 -5.16 -1.47
C GLU A 51 14.24 -6.41 -1.22
N PHE A 52 14.53 -7.54 -1.89
CA PHE A 52 13.69 -8.74 -1.79
C PHE A 52 14.50 -10.00 -1.50
N ASP A 53 14.05 -10.77 -0.52
CA ASP A 53 14.46 -12.15 -0.32
C ASP A 53 13.53 -13.07 -1.13
N LEU A 54 14.05 -13.65 -2.23
CA LEU A 54 13.28 -14.55 -3.08
C LEU A 54 12.84 -15.84 -2.39
N SER A 55 13.39 -16.17 -1.22
CA SER A 55 12.93 -17.31 -0.41
C SER A 55 11.75 -16.95 0.50
N ASN A 56 11.49 -15.65 0.72
CA ASN A 56 10.41 -15.15 1.55
C ASN A 56 9.09 -15.07 0.76
N ILE A 57 8.03 -15.69 1.29
CA ILE A 57 6.71 -15.77 0.64
C ILE A 57 6.08 -14.37 0.48
N GLN A 58 6.26 -13.48 1.46
CA GLN A 58 5.73 -12.12 1.39
C GLN A 58 6.43 -11.31 0.29
N ASP A 59 7.75 -11.45 0.14
CA ASP A 59 8.48 -10.78 -0.94
C ASP A 59 8.13 -11.34 -2.31
N GLN A 60 7.89 -12.65 -2.42
CA GLN A 60 7.33 -13.24 -3.64
C GLN A 60 5.95 -12.65 -3.98
N ALA A 61 5.09 -12.43 -2.98
CA ALA A 61 3.79 -11.80 -3.17
C ALA A 61 3.89 -10.33 -3.62
N LYS A 62 4.82 -9.56 -3.02
CA LYS A 62 5.15 -8.18 -3.48
C LYS A 62 5.62 -8.19 -4.93
N ILE A 63 6.55 -9.08 -5.28
CA ILE A 63 7.07 -9.21 -6.66
C ILE A 63 5.96 -9.58 -7.64
N ALA A 64 5.05 -10.47 -7.26
CA ALA A 64 3.90 -10.82 -8.09
C ALA A 64 2.99 -9.61 -8.35
N ALA A 65 2.66 -8.83 -7.32
CA ALA A 65 1.90 -7.60 -7.45
C ALA A 65 2.63 -6.55 -8.32
N LEU A 66 3.95 -6.39 -8.16
CA LEU A 66 4.76 -5.50 -9.00
C LEU A 66 4.75 -5.94 -10.47
N LYS A 67 4.77 -7.24 -10.77
CA LYS A 67 4.68 -7.73 -12.16
C LYS A 67 3.34 -7.40 -12.80
N GLU A 68 2.24 -7.52 -12.05
CA GLU A 68 0.91 -7.08 -12.51
C GLU A 68 0.85 -5.57 -12.75
N CYS A 69 1.59 -4.79 -11.98
CA CYS A 69 1.77 -3.34 -12.19
C CYS A 69 2.70 -3.01 -13.36
N GLN A 70 3.63 -3.90 -13.72
CA GLN A 70 4.56 -3.63 -14.82
C GLN A 70 3.95 -3.95 -16.18
N THR A 71 3.30 -5.10 -16.29
CA THR A 71 2.83 -5.65 -17.58
C THR A 71 1.42 -6.23 -17.56
N GLY A 72 0.84 -6.42 -16.36
CA GLY A 72 -0.43 -7.10 -16.17
C GLY A 72 -1.63 -6.16 -15.95
N ALA A 73 -2.54 -6.57 -15.08
CA ALA A 73 -3.86 -5.96 -14.90
C ALA A 73 -3.82 -4.53 -14.32
N TYR A 74 -2.73 -4.15 -13.64
CA TYR A 74 -2.64 -2.87 -12.91
C TYR A 74 -1.72 -1.86 -13.61
N LYS A 75 -1.20 -2.19 -14.79
CA LYS A 75 -0.17 -1.37 -15.48
C LYS A 75 -0.59 0.06 -15.80
N ASP A 76 -1.88 0.27 -16.04
CA ASP A 76 -2.44 1.56 -16.43
C ASP A 76 -2.99 2.34 -15.22
N PHE A 77 -2.92 1.77 -14.02
CA PHE A 77 -3.34 2.45 -12.79
C PHE A 77 -2.31 3.49 -12.36
N LYS A 78 -2.73 4.41 -11.48
CA LYS A 78 -1.89 5.51 -11.02
C LYS A 78 -1.99 5.70 -9.51
N ILE A 79 -0.84 5.92 -8.86
CA ILE A 79 -0.82 6.44 -7.50
C ILE A 79 -1.08 7.94 -7.60
N VAL A 80 -2.14 8.41 -6.93
CA VAL A 80 -2.61 9.81 -6.96
C VAL A 80 -2.57 10.48 -5.58
N ASP A 81 -2.47 9.70 -4.51
CA ASP A 81 -2.13 10.17 -3.17
C ASP A 81 -1.20 9.14 -2.51
N TYR A 82 -0.31 9.63 -1.65
CA TYR A 82 0.67 8.85 -0.92
C TYR A 82 0.95 9.50 0.43
N GLN A 83 0.97 8.69 1.46
CA GLN A 83 1.42 9.10 2.79
C GLN A 83 2.41 8.06 3.31
N ASN A 84 3.54 8.55 3.79
CA ASN A 84 4.54 7.72 4.43
C ASN A 84 4.99 8.42 5.71
N ASN A 85 4.73 7.75 6.82
CA ASN A 85 5.22 8.05 8.15
C ASN A 85 6.00 6.85 8.71
N ASN A 86 6.69 6.11 7.84
CA ASN A 86 7.49 4.93 8.18
C ASN A 86 8.63 5.26 9.17
N GLY A 87 9.08 6.52 9.22
CA GLY A 87 10.03 7.02 10.22
C GLY A 87 9.41 7.48 11.55
N GLY A 88 8.08 7.49 11.65
CA GLY A 88 7.32 7.90 12.83
C GLY A 88 6.51 6.74 13.40
N ASP A 89 5.28 6.59 12.94
CA ASP A 89 4.35 5.57 13.42
C ASP A 89 4.33 4.30 12.54
N GLY A 90 5.08 4.25 11.44
CA GLY A 90 5.14 3.10 10.54
C GLY A 90 4.06 3.10 9.45
N PHE A 91 3.20 4.13 9.37
CA PHE A 91 2.12 4.18 8.39
C PHE A 91 2.64 4.40 6.98
N VAL A 92 2.12 3.61 6.03
CA VAL A 92 2.31 3.81 4.59
C VAL A 92 0.95 3.60 3.93
N GLY A 93 0.52 4.57 3.14
CA GLY A 93 -0.78 4.60 2.48
C GLY A 93 -0.67 5.06 1.03
N PHE A 94 -1.41 4.38 0.16
CA PHE A 94 -1.52 4.64 -1.26
C PHE A 94 -2.98 4.85 -1.65
N ALA A 95 -3.25 5.89 -2.44
CA ALA A 95 -4.48 6.02 -3.20
C ALA A 95 -4.17 5.71 -4.67
N ILE A 96 -4.79 4.65 -5.18
CA ILE A 96 -4.53 4.09 -6.51
C ILE A 96 -5.77 4.31 -7.37
N GLU A 97 -5.68 5.23 -8.32
CA GLU A 97 -6.72 5.46 -9.31
C GLU A 97 -6.69 4.37 -10.38
N THR A 98 -7.81 3.66 -10.50
CA THR A 98 -7.99 2.56 -11.47
C THR A 98 -8.59 3.04 -12.78
N THR A 99 -9.47 4.03 -12.68
CA THR A 99 -10.07 4.82 -13.76
C THR A 99 -10.39 6.21 -13.17
N PRO A 100 -10.51 7.26 -13.99
CA PRO A 100 -10.82 8.60 -13.48
C PRO A 100 -12.03 8.57 -12.52
N GLY A 101 -11.84 9.09 -11.30
CA GLY A 101 -12.87 9.10 -10.26
C GLY A 101 -13.04 7.81 -9.44
N ASN A 102 -12.36 6.70 -9.78
CA ASN A 102 -12.41 5.44 -9.03
C ASN A 102 -11.05 5.11 -8.40
N VAL A 103 -10.99 5.13 -7.06
CA VAL A 103 -9.76 4.95 -6.31
C VAL A 103 -9.84 3.75 -5.37
N ILE A 104 -8.75 2.98 -5.34
CA ILE A 104 -8.49 1.97 -4.32
C ILE A 104 -7.57 2.59 -3.28
N ILE A 105 -7.94 2.50 -2.01
CA ILE A 105 -7.08 2.90 -0.91
C ILE A 105 -6.42 1.65 -0.34
N SER A 106 -5.11 1.68 -0.26
CA SER A 106 -4.27 0.62 0.28
C SER A 106 -3.40 1.20 1.39
N SER A 107 -3.25 0.51 2.50
CA SER A 107 -2.31 0.92 3.55
C SER A 107 -1.70 -0.28 4.23
N ARG A 108 -0.52 -0.09 4.83
CA ARG A 108 0.13 -1.10 5.65
C ARG A 108 -0.75 -1.35 6.88
N GLY A 109 -0.98 -2.62 7.19
CA GLY A 109 -1.70 -3.02 8.41
C GLY A 109 -0.93 -2.57 9.65
N SER A 110 -1.63 -2.38 10.76
CA SER A 110 -0.97 -1.92 11.98
C SER A 110 -0.04 -2.99 12.53
N GLU A 111 1.22 -2.67 12.79
CA GLU A 111 2.08 -3.54 13.57
C GLU A 111 1.60 -3.46 15.03
N ALA A 112 1.33 -4.62 15.63
CA ALA A 112 0.99 -4.65 17.05
C ALA A 112 2.15 -4.00 17.82
N PRO A 113 1.87 -3.13 18.81
CA PRO A 113 2.92 -2.57 19.66
C PRO A 113 3.71 -3.73 20.27
N ASP A 114 5.03 -3.65 20.12
CA ASP A 114 6.04 -4.67 20.44
C ASP A 114 5.69 -5.45 21.73
N LEU A 115 5.09 -6.63 21.58
CA LEU A 115 4.94 -7.58 22.68
C LEU A 115 6.16 -8.47 22.60
N GLU A 116 7.22 -8.06 23.29
CA GLU A 116 8.40 -8.88 23.58
C GLU A 116 7.99 -10.23 24.20
N LYS A 117 7.57 -11.22 23.40
CA LYS A 117 7.65 -12.65 23.70
C LYS A 117 7.24 -13.55 22.52
N PRO A 118 7.91 -14.70 22.37
CA PRO A 118 7.85 -15.53 21.19
C PRO A 118 6.70 -16.54 21.32
N ASP A 119 5.80 -16.55 20.36
CA ASP A 119 5.25 -17.80 19.80
C ASP A 119 4.69 -17.49 18.41
N LEU A 120 5.26 -18.13 17.42
CA LEU A 120 5.14 -17.78 15.99
C LEU A 120 3.97 -18.48 15.28
N ASP A 121 3.18 -19.28 16.00
CA ASP A 121 2.08 -20.06 15.43
C ASP A 121 0.69 -19.41 15.63
N THR A 122 0.56 -18.36 16.44
CA THR A 122 -0.70 -17.62 16.68
C THR A 122 -0.96 -16.45 15.71
N LYS A 123 -0.03 -16.15 14.80
CA LYS A 123 -0.06 -14.92 13.99
C LYS A 123 -1.17 -14.84 12.93
N MET A 124 -1.80 -15.96 12.55
CA MET A 124 -2.98 -15.96 11.66
C MET A 124 -4.30 -15.80 12.42
N GLU A 125 -4.40 -16.25 13.67
CA GLU A 125 -5.61 -16.06 14.49
C GLU A 125 -5.68 -14.63 15.06
N ASP A 126 -4.53 -14.00 15.33
CA ASP A 126 -4.42 -12.63 15.84
C ASP A 126 -4.91 -11.55 14.87
N TRP A 127 -4.96 -11.79 13.55
CA TRP A 127 -5.56 -10.83 12.62
C TRP A 127 -7.07 -10.67 12.85
N THR A 128 -7.75 -11.74 13.26
CA THR A 128 -9.18 -11.73 13.54
C THR A 128 -9.49 -11.15 14.91
N ASP A 129 -8.61 -11.35 15.88
CA ASP A 129 -8.75 -10.79 17.24
C ASP A 129 -8.24 -9.35 17.35
N ASN A 130 -7.32 -8.90 16.50
CA ASN A 130 -6.98 -7.48 16.36
C ASN A 130 -8.20 -6.64 15.94
N LEU A 131 -9.13 -7.20 15.14
CA LEU A 131 -10.40 -6.54 14.84
C LEU A 131 -11.29 -6.35 16.09
N LYS A 132 -11.20 -7.25 17.08
CA LYS A 132 -11.97 -7.19 18.34
C LYS A 132 -11.32 -6.31 19.41
N THR A 133 -9.99 -6.33 19.54
CA THR A 133 -9.26 -5.52 20.54
C THR A 133 -9.18 -4.04 20.15
N THR A 134 -9.20 -3.74 18.85
CA THR A 134 -9.28 -2.38 18.26
C THR A 134 -10.50 -1.57 18.72
N ILE A 135 -11.52 -2.21 19.30
CA ILE A 135 -12.72 -1.51 19.79
C ILE A 135 -12.44 -0.72 21.08
N MET A 136 -11.34 -0.99 21.81
CA MET A 136 -11.06 -0.31 23.09
C MET A 136 -9.91 0.71 23.08
N GLN A 137 -8.92 0.62 22.18
CA GLN A 137 -7.92 1.67 21.94
C GLN A 137 -7.50 1.69 20.46
N GLU A 138 -7.63 2.84 19.81
CA GLU A 138 -7.18 3.08 18.43
C GLU A 138 -5.65 3.21 18.40
N THR A 139 -4.97 2.48 17.51
CA THR A 139 -3.52 2.64 17.29
C THR A 139 -3.22 3.88 16.43
N ASN A 140 -2.01 4.45 16.53
CA ASN A 140 -1.62 5.61 15.71
C ASN A 140 -1.78 5.35 14.21
N GLN A 141 -1.38 4.16 13.75
CA GLN A 141 -1.55 3.75 12.34
C GLN A 141 -3.02 3.63 11.92
N GLN A 142 -3.91 3.18 12.82
CA GLN A 142 -5.35 3.14 12.54
C GLN A 142 -5.95 4.54 12.43
N LYS A 143 -5.50 5.47 13.27
CA LYS A 143 -5.88 6.87 13.17
C LYS A 143 -5.38 7.49 11.87
N GLU A 144 -4.10 7.29 11.51
CA GLU A 144 -3.54 7.76 10.24
C GLU A 144 -4.27 7.18 9.03
N ALA A 145 -4.61 5.89 9.06
CA ALA A 145 -5.41 5.25 8.00
C ALA A 145 -6.79 5.93 7.83
N LYS A 146 -7.49 6.21 8.94
CA LYS A 146 -8.79 6.92 8.88
C LYS A 146 -8.65 8.34 8.34
N GLU A 147 -7.63 9.08 8.79
CA GLU A 147 -7.36 10.43 8.30
C GLU A 147 -7.02 10.41 6.80
N PHE A 148 -6.22 9.45 6.35
CA PHE A 148 -5.88 9.26 4.95
C PHE A 148 -7.11 8.92 4.10
N ILE A 149 -7.95 7.98 4.55
CA ILE A 149 -9.20 7.63 3.86
C ILE A 149 -10.12 8.85 3.73
N ASN A 150 -10.31 9.61 4.82
CA ASN A 150 -11.13 10.81 4.80
C ASN A 150 -10.55 11.86 3.86
N ARG A 151 -9.22 12.04 3.83
CA ARG A 151 -8.55 12.97 2.92
C ARG A 151 -8.80 12.59 1.46
N VAL A 152 -8.59 11.33 1.10
CA VAL A 152 -8.78 10.82 -0.27
C VAL A 152 -10.25 10.90 -0.70
N GLY A 153 -11.19 10.55 0.18
CA GLY A 153 -12.63 10.65 -0.11
C GLY A 153 -13.14 12.09 -0.29
N LEU A 154 -12.35 13.09 0.14
CA LEU A 154 -12.63 14.51 -0.09
C LEU A 154 -11.92 15.08 -1.31
N MET A 155 -11.03 14.32 -1.97
CA MET A 155 -10.34 14.77 -3.19
C MET A 155 -11.30 14.83 -4.38
N GLU A 156 -11.09 15.84 -5.24
CA GLU A 156 -11.84 16.08 -6.46
C GLU A 156 -10.90 16.03 -7.67
N ARG A 157 -11.29 15.28 -8.72
CA ARG A 157 -10.61 15.25 -10.01
C ARG A 157 -11.61 15.52 -11.12
N ASP A 158 -11.30 16.47 -12.00
CA ASP A 158 -12.19 16.91 -13.09
C ASP A 158 -13.60 17.34 -12.64
N GLY A 159 -13.73 17.83 -11.39
CA GLY A 159 -15.00 18.27 -10.81
C GLY A 159 -15.86 17.15 -10.20
N GLU A 160 -15.37 15.90 -10.20
CA GLU A 160 -16.00 14.78 -9.52
C GLU A 160 -15.21 14.39 -8.26
N LYS A 161 -15.92 14.21 -7.15
CA LYS A 161 -15.36 13.60 -5.94
C LYS A 161 -15.07 12.13 -6.19
N TYR A 162 -13.95 11.64 -5.66
CA TYR A 162 -13.71 10.20 -5.61
C TYR A 162 -14.84 9.51 -4.85
N LYS A 163 -15.40 8.45 -5.45
CA LYS A 163 -16.54 7.69 -4.92
C LYS A 163 -16.09 6.36 -4.31
#